data_AF-A0A7I7TEA4-F1
#
_entry.id   AF-A0A7I7TEA4-F1
#
_cell.length_a   1.000
_cell.length_b   1.000
_cell.length_c   1.000
_cell.angle_alpha   90.00
_cell.angle_beta   90.00
_cell.angle_gamma   90.00
#
_symmetry.space_group_name_H-M   'P 1'
#
loop_
_entity.id
_entity.type
_entity.pdbx_description
1 polymer ?
#
loop_
_entity_poly.entity_id
_entity_poly.type
_entity_poly.pdbx_seq_one_letter_code
_entity_poly.pdbx_strand_id
1 'polypeptide(L)'
;MTERRLRAVAADEKAPAKRAARKAAPMSVFDAARSGDRRKLLVALQHRIAETIDDPKTAGPALAALIKQLRDIATEIQAIDAATRANSARPPKSVIATTPDAAWDESMI
;
A
#
# COMPACT_ATOMS: atom_id res chain seq x y z
N MET A 1 -15.44 18.56 -35.19
CA MET A 1 -15.56 18.95 -33.77
C MET A 1 -17.00 18.72 -33.35
N THR A 2 -17.27 17.86 -32.38
CA THR A 2 -18.64 17.56 -31.93
C THR A 2 -19.11 18.63 -30.95
N GLU A 3 -19.98 19.52 -31.41
CA GLU A 3 -20.57 20.58 -30.59
C GLU A 3 -21.47 19.98 -29.50
N ARG A 4 -21.10 20.19 -28.23
CA ARG A 4 -21.96 19.90 -27.09
C ARG A 4 -22.90 21.10 -26.88
N ARG A 5 -24.17 20.94 -27.23
CA ARG A 5 -25.21 21.91 -26.89
C ARG A 5 -25.50 21.85 -25.40
N LEU A 6 -25.40 23.00 -24.74
CA LEU A 6 -25.77 23.16 -23.33
C LEU A 6 -27.29 23.17 -23.21
N ARG A 7 -27.82 22.46 -22.21
CA ARG A 7 -29.25 22.44 -21.85
C ARG A 7 -29.40 22.97 -20.43
N ALA A 8 -30.46 23.74 -20.18
CA ALA A 8 -30.85 24.15 -18.85
C ALA A 8 -31.30 22.93 -18.01
N VAL A 9 -30.70 22.77 -16.83
CA VAL A 9 -31.02 21.72 -15.86
C VAL A 9 -32.21 22.20 -15.02
N ALA A 10 -33.24 21.36 -14.86
CA ALA A 10 -34.40 21.70 -14.03
C ALA A 10 -34.03 21.68 -12.52
N ALA A 11 -34.78 22.42 -11.70
CA ALA A 11 -34.46 22.58 -10.26
C ALA A 11 -34.37 21.25 -9.49
N ASP A 12 -35.12 20.22 -9.92
CA ASP A 12 -35.14 18.89 -9.31
C ASP A 12 -34.31 17.84 -10.07
N GLU A 13 -33.58 18.24 -11.12
CA GLU A 13 -32.79 17.33 -11.94
C GLU A 13 -31.42 17.04 -11.30
N LYS A 14 -31.30 15.83 -10.72
CA LYS A 14 -30.08 15.36 -10.07
C LYS A 14 -29.01 15.08 -11.12
N ALA A 15 -27.82 15.66 -10.92
CA ALA A 15 -26.67 15.46 -11.81
C ALA A 15 -26.39 13.97 -12.07
N PRO A 16 -26.04 13.57 -13.32
CA PRO A 16 -25.73 12.18 -13.63
C PRO A 16 -24.60 11.69 -12.74
N ALA A 17 -24.79 10.53 -12.11
CA ALA A 17 -23.84 9.94 -11.19
C ALA A 17 -22.44 9.94 -11.81
N LYS A 18 -21.47 10.54 -11.09
CA LYS A 18 -20.06 10.62 -11.50
C LYS A 18 -19.63 9.21 -11.94
N ARG A 19 -19.15 9.07 -13.18
CA ARG A 19 -18.71 7.77 -13.73
C ARG A 19 -17.88 7.04 -12.69
N ALA A 20 -18.27 5.80 -12.39
CA ALA A 20 -17.54 4.94 -11.47
C ALA A 20 -16.04 4.98 -11.81
N ALA A 21 -15.19 5.14 -10.79
CA ALA A 21 -13.76 5.21 -10.99
C ALA A 21 -13.32 3.96 -11.76
N ARG A 22 -12.73 4.17 -12.95
CA ARG A 22 -12.22 3.07 -13.77
C ARG A 22 -11.19 2.33 -12.91
N LYS A 23 -11.35 1.02 -12.72
CA LYS A 23 -10.35 0.21 -12.00
C LYS A 23 -9.00 0.51 -12.64
N ALA A 24 -8.07 1.07 -11.86
CA ALA A 24 -6.75 1.39 -12.36
C ALA A 24 -6.13 0.10 -12.90
N ALA A 25 -5.67 0.13 -14.14
CA ALA A 25 -4.96 -1.00 -14.70
C ALA A 25 -3.74 -1.32 -13.80
N PRO A 26 -3.41 -2.61 -13.61
CA PRO A 26 -2.22 -2.98 -12.85
C PRO A 26 -1.00 -2.29 -13.43
N MET A 27 -0.19 -1.69 -12.56
CA MET A 27 1.02 -0.95 -12.94
C MET A 27 2.06 -1.92 -13.48
N SER A 28 2.73 -1.57 -14.58
CA SER A 28 3.84 -2.37 -15.09
C SER A 28 5.03 -2.35 -14.12
N VAL A 29 5.86 -3.40 -14.15
CA VAL A 29 7.10 -3.45 -13.35
C VAL A 29 8.03 -2.28 -13.70
N PHE A 30 8.09 -1.91 -14.98
CA PHE A 30 8.88 -0.77 -15.46
C PHE A 30 8.41 0.55 -14.85
N ASP A 31 7.10 0.83 -14.91
CA ASP A 31 6.55 2.06 -14.34
C ASP A 31 6.72 2.09 -12.82
N ALA A 32 6.52 0.95 -12.16
CA ALA A 32 6.69 0.82 -10.72
C ALA A 32 8.16 1.08 -10.31
N ALA A 33 9.12 0.52 -11.04
CA ALA A 33 10.55 0.79 -10.83
C ALA A 33 10.89 2.27 -11.06
N ARG A 34 10.37 2.88 -12.14
CA ARG A 34 10.55 4.31 -12.44
C ARG A 34 9.99 5.21 -11.34
N SER A 35 8.92 4.79 -10.67
CA SER A 35 8.31 5.57 -9.59
C SER A 35 9.19 5.70 -8.33
N GLY A 36 10.19 4.83 -8.16
CA GLY A 36 11.04 4.78 -6.97
C GLY A 36 10.35 4.27 -5.69
N ASP A 37 9.05 3.95 -5.77
CA ASP A 37 8.28 3.43 -4.66
C ASP A 37 8.48 1.92 -4.53
N ARG A 38 9.25 1.51 -3.52
CA ARG A 38 9.55 0.11 -3.23
C ARG A 38 8.28 -0.74 -3.09
N ARG A 39 7.25 -0.22 -2.44
CA ARG A 39 6.00 -0.97 -2.21
C ARG A 39 5.28 -1.21 -3.54
N LYS A 40 5.24 -0.22 -4.43
CA LYS A 40 4.67 -0.40 -5.78
C LYS A 40 5.46 -1.38 -6.62
N LEU A 41 6.80 -1.34 -6.56
CA LEU A 41 7.66 -2.27 -7.27
C LEU A 41 7.39 -3.73 -6.85
N LEU A 42 7.34 -3.99 -5.53
CA LEU A 42 7.07 -5.32 -5.00
C LEU A 42 5.69 -5.85 -5.41
N VAL A 43 4.66 -5.00 -5.40
CA VAL A 43 3.31 -5.37 -5.86
C VAL A 43 3.31 -5.70 -7.35
N ALA A 44 3.99 -4.90 -8.18
CA ALA A 44 4.08 -5.17 -9.62
C ALA A 44 4.82 -6.50 -9.90
N LEU A 45 5.91 -6.78 -9.17
CA LEU A 45 6.63 -8.06 -9.26
C LEU A 45 5.78 -9.24 -8.79
N GLN A 46 5.02 -9.08 -7.71
CA GLN A 46 4.09 -10.09 -7.21
C GLN A 46 3.08 -10.50 -8.29
N HIS A 47 2.45 -9.53 -8.95
CA HIS A 47 1.51 -9.79 -10.05
C HIS A 47 2.18 -10.53 -11.21
N ARG A 48 3.37 -10.09 -11.60
CA ARG A 48 4.12 -10.72 -12.70
C ARG A 48 4.49 -12.18 -12.40
N ILE A 49 4.88 -12.47 -11.16
CA ILE A 49 5.20 -13.83 -10.71
C ILE A 49 3.94 -14.69 -10.68
N ALA A 50 2.82 -14.17 -10.16
CA ALA A 50 1.54 -14.88 -10.17
C ALA A 50 1.11 -15.27 -11.59
N GLU A 51 1.20 -14.35 -12.56
CA GLU A 51 0.95 -14.66 -13.97
C GLU A 51 1.85 -15.78 -14.51
N THR A 52 3.10 -15.83 -14.07
CA THR A 52 4.06 -16.85 -14.52
C THR A 52 3.79 -18.21 -13.87
N ILE A 53 3.33 -18.21 -12.61
CA ILE A 53 2.93 -19.43 -11.90
C ILE A 53 1.70 -20.07 -12.55
N ASP A 54 0.75 -19.26 -13.01
CA ASP A 54 -0.46 -19.72 -13.69
C ASP A 54 -0.20 -20.21 -15.13
N ASP A 55 0.98 -19.92 -15.71
CA ASP A 55 1.35 -20.41 -17.04
C ASP A 55 1.72 -21.92 -16.98
N PRO A 56 0.97 -22.81 -17.67
CA PRO A 56 1.26 -24.25 -17.68
C PRO A 56 2.60 -24.60 -18.32
N LYS A 57 3.26 -23.68 -19.01
CA LYS A 57 4.59 -23.87 -19.61
C LYS A 57 5.73 -23.68 -18.61
N THR A 58 5.45 -23.23 -17.39
CA THR A 58 6.47 -23.00 -16.38
C THR A 58 7.08 -24.32 -15.91
N ALA A 59 8.40 -24.46 -16.10
CA ALA A 59 9.13 -25.67 -15.72
C ALA A 59 9.08 -25.90 -14.21
N GLY A 60 8.94 -27.16 -13.76
CA GLY A 60 8.78 -27.52 -12.34
C GLY A 60 9.82 -26.92 -11.38
N PRO A 61 11.13 -26.95 -11.69
CA PRO A 61 12.14 -26.31 -10.85
C PRO A 61 11.97 -24.78 -10.78
N ALA A 62 11.64 -24.14 -11.91
CA ALA A 62 11.37 -22.71 -11.97
C ALA A 62 10.11 -22.35 -11.18
N LEU A 63 9.07 -23.19 -11.24
CA LEU A 63 7.83 -23.03 -10.48
C LEU A 63 8.09 -23.00 -8.97
N ALA A 64 8.89 -23.94 -8.45
CA ALA A 64 9.24 -23.97 -7.03
C ALA A 64 9.99 -22.71 -6.59
N ALA A 65 10.92 -22.20 -7.43
CA ALA A 65 11.63 -20.96 -7.17
C ALA A 65 10.70 -19.75 -7.16
N LEU A 66 9.77 -19.65 -8.13
CA LEU A 66 8.79 -18.58 -8.22
C LEU A 66 7.82 -18.57 -7.03
N ILE A 67 7.36 -19.74 -6.58
CA ILE A 67 6.50 -19.85 -5.38
C ILE A 67 7.23 -19.35 -4.13
N LYS A 68 8.51 -19.69 -3.98
CA LYS A 68 9.32 -19.16 -2.87
C LYS A 68 9.45 -17.64 -2.96
N GLN A 69 9.81 -17.12 -4.13
CA GLN A 69 9.94 -15.68 -4.35
C GLN A 69 8.63 -14.93 -4.10
N LEU A 70 7.49 -15.52 -4.46
CA LEU A 70 6.16 -14.96 -4.17
C LEU A 70 5.90 -14.83 -2.67
N ARG A 71 6.28 -15.83 -1.87
CA ARG A 71 6.15 -15.81 -0.40
C ARG A 71 7.06 -14.76 0.24
N ASP A 72 8.28 -14.64 -0.26
CA ASP A 72 9.25 -13.66 0.24
C ASP A 72 8.76 -12.23 -0.02
N ILE A 73 8.30 -11.94 -1.25
CA ILE A 73 7.72 -10.63 -1.61
C ILE A 73 6.46 -10.33 -0.78
N ALA A 74 5.58 -11.31 -0.56
CA ALA A 74 4.39 -11.13 0.26
C ALA A 74 4.74 -10.74 1.71
N THR A 75 5.77 -11.38 2.28
CA THR A 75 6.28 -11.06 3.62
C THR A 75 6.84 -9.64 3.67
N GLU A 76 7.60 -9.23 2.65
CA GLU A 76 8.17 -7.89 2.55
C GLU A 76 7.10 -6.79 2.44
N ILE A 77 6.05 -7.02 1.65
CA ILE A 77 4.90 -6.12 1.54
C ILE A 77 4.20 -5.98 2.91
N GLN A 78 3.96 -7.10 3.60
CA GLN A 78 3.35 -7.07 4.93
C GLN A 78 4.20 -6.28 5.94
N ALA A 79 5.53 -6.41 5.88
CA ALA A 79 6.44 -5.66 6.73
C ALA A 79 6.39 -4.15 6.44
N ILE A 80 6.36 -3.75 5.16
CA ILE A 80 6.20 -2.35 4.77
C ILE A 80 4.85 -1.81 5.26
N ASP A 81 3.77 -2.53 5.02
CA ASP A 81 2.43 -2.10 5.41
C ASP A 81 2.30 -2.02 6.95
N ALA A 82 2.93 -2.93 7.70
CA ALA A 82 3.00 -2.88 9.15
C ALA A 82 3.79 -1.66 9.66
N ALA A 83 4.95 -1.36 9.04
CA ALA A 83 5.72 -0.17 9.37
C ALA A 83 4.95 1.12 9.06
N THR A 84 4.25 1.18 7.93
CA THR A 84 3.37 2.32 7.58
C THR A 84 2.24 2.49 8.60
N ARG A 85 1.61 1.39 9.03
CA ARG A 85 0.59 1.43 10.10
C ARG A 85 1.16 1.88 11.44
N ALA A 86 2.33 1.39 11.84
CA ALA A 86 2.98 1.78 13.08
C ALA A 86 3.37 3.28 13.08
N ASN A 87 3.86 3.79 11.95
CA ASN A 87 4.22 5.20 11.81
C ASN A 87 3.01 6.14 11.72
N SER A 88 1.88 5.66 11.20
CA SER A 88 0.63 6.45 11.12
C SER A 88 -0.23 6.34 12.37
N ALA A 89 -0.07 5.27 13.17
CA ALA A 89 -0.65 5.17 14.48
C ALA A 89 0.03 6.20 15.39
N ARG A 90 -0.78 7.09 16.00
CA ARG A 90 -0.30 7.91 17.11
C ARG A 90 0.30 6.92 18.13
N PRO A 91 1.57 7.11 18.57
CA PRO A 91 2.14 6.21 19.55
C PRO A 91 1.18 6.16 20.75
N PRO A 92 0.91 4.98 21.34
CA PRO A 92 0.20 4.94 22.60
C PRO A 92 0.93 5.90 23.53
N LYS A 93 0.20 6.79 24.22
CA LYS A 93 0.80 7.65 25.26
C LYS A 93 1.60 6.70 26.14
N SER A 94 2.93 6.82 26.12
CA SER A 94 3.77 6.05 27.03
C SER A 94 3.21 6.30 28.42
N VAL A 95 2.96 5.23 29.18
CA VAL A 95 2.62 5.36 30.59
C VAL A 95 3.91 5.77 31.28
N ILE A 96 4.26 7.05 31.15
CA ILE A 96 5.24 7.68 32.01
C ILE A 96 4.56 7.66 33.37
N ALA A 97 5.01 6.76 34.25
CA ALA A 97 4.63 6.84 35.65
C ALA A 97 5.03 8.24 36.11
N THR A 98 4.04 9.08 36.42
CA THR A 98 4.28 10.40 36.99
C THR A 98 4.62 10.17 38.46
N THR A 99 5.81 9.63 38.70
CA THR A 99 6.36 9.51 40.05
C THR A 99 6.77 10.90 40.49
N PRO A 100 6.32 11.37 41.67
CA PRO A 100 6.84 12.60 42.26
C PRO A 100 8.37 12.53 42.34
N ASP A 101 9.05 13.65 42.07
CA ASP A 101 10.49 13.75 42.28
C ASP A 101 10.79 13.49 43.76
N ALA A 102 11.73 12.57 44.03
CA ALA A 102 12.18 12.34 45.39
C ALA A 102 12.91 13.59 45.89
N ALA A 103 12.63 14.01 47.12
CA ALA A 103 13.39 15.06 47.78
C ALA A 103 14.84 14.60 47.90
N TRP A 104 15.74 15.31 47.23
CA TRP A 104 17.18 15.09 47.38
C TRP A 104 17.60 15.56 48.77
N ASP A 105 18.04 14.62 49.61
CA ASP A 105 18.57 14.92 50.93
C ASP A 105 20.07 15.21 50.83
N GLU A 106 20.42 16.49 50.77
CA GLU A 106 21.82 16.95 50.73
C GLU A 106 22.63 16.56 51.97
N SER A 107 21.99 16.09 53.06
CA SER A 107 22.69 15.66 54.27
C SER A 107 23.26 14.24 54.22
N MET A 108 23.01 13.51 53.12
CA MET A 108 23.46 12.13 52.90
C MET A 108 24.71 12.02 52.00
N ILE A 109 25.46 13.12 51.83
CA ILE A 109 26.73 13.24 51.09
C ILE A 109 27.79 13.83 52.03
#